data_AF-A0A7V5U8N8-F1
#
_entry.id   AF-A0A7V5U8N8-F1
#
_cell.length_a   1.000
_cell.length_b   1.000
_cell.length_c   1.000
_cell.angle_alpha   90.00
_cell.angle_beta   90.00
_cell.angle_gamma   90.00
#
_symmetry.space_group_name_H-M   'P 1'
#
loop_
_entity.id
_entity.type
_entity.pdbx_description
1 polymer ?
#
loop_
_entity_poly.entity_id
_entity_poly.type
_entity_poly.pdbx_seq_one_letter_code
_entity_poly.pdbx_strand_id
1 'polypeptide(L)'
;MSKEKKERTIDYLKKGHVVSDEIKVKIKEFAKIKRTILKTLETEHKTIPQIAKETNISIDVITKYMMTLIKYGNIKAGEMDEMEEYYFYELLKK
;
A
#
# COMPACT_ATOMS: atom_id res chain seq x y z
N MET A 1 8.54 24.22 -41.02
CA MET A 1 9.75 24.22 -40.16
C MET A 1 9.50 23.28 -38.98
N SER A 2 10.00 22.04 -39.06
CA SER A 2 9.82 21.02 -38.03
C SER A 2 10.66 21.38 -36.81
N LYS A 3 10.04 21.52 -35.62
CA LYS A 3 10.78 21.72 -34.37
C LYS A 3 11.45 20.41 -34.00
N GLU A 4 12.74 20.27 -34.29
CA GLU A 4 13.56 19.17 -33.76
C GLU A 4 13.49 19.17 -32.24
N LYS A 5 12.97 18.06 -31.70
CA LYS A 5 12.77 17.84 -30.28
C LYS A 5 14.15 17.62 -29.66
N LYS A 6 14.79 18.67 -29.12
CA LYS A 6 16.06 18.57 -28.38
C LYS A 6 15.96 17.42 -27.37
N GLU A 7 16.75 16.37 -27.54
CA GLU A 7 16.85 15.26 -26.58
C GLU A 7 17.32 15.85 -25.25
N ARG A 8 16.52 15.67 -24.19
CA ARG A 8 16.85 16.18 -22.86
C ARG A 8 17.71 15.14 -22.16
N THR A 9 18.59 15.56 -21.25
CA THR A 9 19.40 14.64 -20.43
C THR A 9 18.55 13.58 -19.72
N ILE A 10 17.31 13.93 -19.36
CA ILE A 10 16.33 13.01 -18.76
C ILE A 10 15.96 11.83 -19.68
N ASP A 11 15.97 12.02 -21.00
CA ASP A 11 15.59 10.99 -21.97
C ASP A 11 16.73 9.99 -22.15
N TYR A 12 17.98 10.46 -22.07
CA TYR A 12 19.17 9.60 -22.07
C TYR A 12 19.25 8.73 -20.79
N LEU A 13 19.00 9.33 -19.63
CA LEU A 13 19.02 8.61 -18.35
C LEU A 13 17.94 7.51 -18.29
N LYS A 14 16.73 7.77 -18.79
CA LYS A 14 15.65 6.77 -18.84
C LYS A 14 15.96 5.56 -19.73
N LYS A 15 16.74 5.74 -20.79
CA LYS A 15 17.16 4.64 -21.68
C LYS A 15 18.09 3.64 -20.98
N GLY A 16 18.89 4.09 -20.00
CA GLY A 16 19.82 3.24 -19.23
C GLY A 16 19.21 2.58 -17.98
N HIS A 17 18.17 3.17 -17.40
CA HIS A 17 17.54 2.65 -16.19
C HIS A 17 16.35 1.74 -16.50
N VAL A 18 16.64 0.47 -16.82
CA VAL A 18 15.61 -0.56 -16.95
C VAL A 18 15.30 -1.16 -15.58
N VAL A 19 14.07 -0.99 -15.11
CA VAL A 19 13.61 -1.64 -13.88
C VAL A 19 13.45 -3.14 -14.15
N SER A 20 14.04 -3.99 -13.31
CA SER A 20 13.87 -5.44 -13.38
C SER A 20 12.39 -5.83 -13.32
N ASP A 21 12.00 -6.86 -14.07
CA ASP A 21 10.61 -7.35 -14.12
C ASP A 21 10.15 -7.87 -12.76
N GLU A 22 11.05 -8.44 -11.95
CA GLU A 22 10.74 -8.85 -10.57
C GLU A 22 10.27 -7.68 -9.70
N ILE A 23 10.92 -6.52 -9.83
CA ILE A 23 10.55 -5.31 -9.08
C ILE A 23 9.18 -4.81 -9.54
N LYS A 24 8.90 -4.88 -10.85
CA LYS A 24 7.58 -4.50 -11.39
C LYS A 24 6.48 -5.39 -10.82
N VAL A 25 6.71 -6.69 -10.69
CA VAL A 25 5.76 -7.63 -10.09
C VAL A 25 5.52 -7.26 -8.61
N LYS A 26 6.58 -7.08 -7.82
CA LYS A 26 6.47 -6.70 -6.41
C LYS A 26 5.71 -5.39 -6.19
N ILE A 27 5.91 -4.39 -7.06
CA ILE A 27 5.17 -3.12 -7.01
C ILE A 27 3.67 -3.34 -7.28
N LYS A 28 3.33 -4.19 -8.27
CA LYS A 28 1.94 -4.51 -8.58
C LYS A 28 1.24 -5.26 -7.44
N GLU A 29 1.92 -6.24 -6.86
CA GLU A 29 1.43 -6.97 -5.68
C GLU A 29 1.21 -6.02 -4.51
N PHE A 30 2.18 -5.14 -4.24
CA PHE A 30 2.06 -4.16 -3.17
C PHE A 30 0.85 -3.25 -3.37
N ALA A 31 0.69 -2.70 -4.58
CA ALA A 31 -0.43 -1.85 -4.92
C ALA A 31 -1.78 -2.57 -4.84
N LYS A 32 -1.82 -3.87 -5.18
CA LYS A 32 -3.03 -4.70 -5.06
C LYS A 32 -3.41 -4.88 -3.60
N ILE A 33 -2.49 -5.37 -2.76
CA ILE A 33 -2.74 -5.62 -1.32
C ILE A 33 -3.10 -4.32 -0.62
N LYS A 34 -2.37 -3.23 -0.87
CA LYS A 34 -2.69 -1.90 -0.34
C LYS A 34 -4.13 -1.50 -0.65
N ARG A 35 -4.58 -1.61 -1.91
CA ARG A 35 -5.96 -1.25 -2.29
C ARG A 35 -6.98 -2.13 -1.58
N THR A 36 -6.71 -3.43 -1.48
CA THR A 36 -7.60 -4.36 -0.77
C THR A 36 -7.77 -3.96 0.70
N ILE A 37 -6.68 -3.72 1.42
CA ILE A 37 -6.71 -3.30 2.83
C ILE A 37 -7.43 -1.95 3.01
N LEU A 38 -7.15 -0.98 2.14
CA LEU A 38 -7.81 0.32 2.25
C LEU A 38 -9.32 0.21 2.02
N LYS A 39 -9.75 -0.59 1.04
CA LYS A 39 -11.18 -0.85 0.79
C LYS A 39 -11.88 -1.50 1.98
N THR A 40 -11.25 -2.45 2.67
CA THR A 40 -11.86 -3.05 3.86
C THR A 40 -12.06 -2.03 4.99
N LEU A 41 -11.21 -0.99 5.04
CA LEU A 41 -11.29 0.09 6.04
C LEU A 41 -12.15 1.29 5.59
N GLU A 42 -12.67 1.31 4.36
CA GLU A 42 -13.59 2.35 3.89
C GLU A 42 -14.98 2.22 4.54
N THR A 43 -15.38 0.99 4.88
CA THR A 43 -16.71 0.71 5.42
C THR A 43 -16.79 0.90 6.93
N GLU A 44 -15.79 0.41 7.66
CA GLU A 44 -15.74 0.41 9.12
C GLU A 44 -14.31 0.26 9.63
N HIS A 45 -14.08 0.58 10.90
CA HIS A 45 -12.80 0.31 11.55
C HIS A 45 -12.66 -1.19 11.80
N LYS A 46 -11.47 -1.74 11.56
CA LYS A 46 -11.19 -3.19 11.70
C LYS A 46 -9.85 -3.45 12.35
N THR A 47 -9.76 -4.57 13.07
CA THR A 47 -8.50 -5.09 13.60
C THR A 47 -7.72 -5.87 12.54
N ILE A 48 -6.42 -6.11 12.77
CA ILE A 48 -5.58 -6.91 11.86
C ILE A 48 -6.17 -8.31 11.58
N PRO A 49 -6.62 -9.09 12.59
CA PRO A 49 -7.24 -10.39 12.35
C PRO A 49 -8.53 -10.31 11.53
N GLN A 50 -9.35 -9.27 11.73
CA GLN A 50 -10.58 -9.07 10.96
C GLN A 50 -10.27 -8.82 9.48
N ILE A 51 -9.30 -7.94 9.18
CA ILE A 51 -8.86 -7.66 7.81
C ILE A 51 -8.29 -8.93 7.16
N ALA A 52 -7.48 -9.70 7.88
CA ALA A 52 -6.93 -10.95 7.38
C ALA A 52 -8.03 -11.96 7.00
N LYS A 53 -9.03 -12.11 7.87
CA LYS A 53 -10.18 -13.00 7.64
C LYS A 53 -11.02 -12.57 6.43
N GLU A 54 -11.32 -11.28 6.30
CA GLU A 54 -12.13 -10.75 5.20
C GLU A 54 -11.42 -10.83 3.84
N THR A 55 -10.12 -10.55 3.83
CA THR A 55 -9.33 -10.52 2.59
C THR A 55 -8.78 -11.90 2.18
N ASN A 56 -8.88 -12.90 3.07
CA ASN A 56 -8.26 -14.21 2.93
C ASN A 56 -6.74 -14.14 2.67
N ILE A 57 -6.08 -13.17 3.31
CA ILE A 57 -4.63 -12.97 3.27
C ILE A 57 -4.07 -13.30 4.64
N SER A 58 -2.87 -13.88 4.69
CA SER A 58 -2.25 -14.26 5.96
C SER A 58 -2.01 -13.05 6.87
N ILE A 59 -2.15 -13.28 8.19
CA ILE A 59 -2.03 -12.23 9.21
C ILE A 59 -0.66 -11.57 9.17
N ASP A 60 0.41 -12.33 8.92
CA ASP A 60 1.78 -11.82 8.79
C ASP A 60 1.92 -10.83 7.62
N VAL A 61 1.31 -11.13 6.47
CA VAL A 61 1.28 -10.22 5.32
C VAL A 61 0.46 -8.99 5.67
N ILE A 62 -0.76 -9.14 6.18
CA ILE A 62 -1.59 -7.97 6.56
C ILE A 62 -0.84 -7.08 7.54
N THR A 63 -0.25 -7.65 8.59
CA THR A 63 0.53 -6.91 9.61
C THR A 63 1.65 -6.11 8.97
N LYS A 64 2.50 -6.73 8.13
CA LYS A 64 3.59 -6.05 7.42
C LYS A 64 3.10 -4.86 6.60
N TYR A 65 1.99 -5.02 5.90
CA TYR A 65 1.43 -3.97 5.05
C TYR A 65 0.76 -2.86 5.90
N MET A 66 0.02 -3.22 6.95
CA MET A 66 -0.58 -2.28 7.89
C MET A 66 0.48 -1.38 8.54
N MET A 67 1.58 -1.95 9.03
CA MET A 67 2.71 -1.17 9.57
C MET A 67 3.26 -0.15 8.57
N THR A 68 3.33 -0.53 7.29
CA THR A 68 3.74 0.37 6.21
C THR A 68 2.73 1.50 5.99
N LEU A 69 1.43 1.18 5.97
CA LEU A 69 0.36 2.16 5.78
C LEU A 69 0.27 3.16 6.94
N ILE A 70 0.51 2.72 8.18
CA ILE A 70 0.61 3.59 9.35
C ILE A 70 1.79 4.55 9.20
N LYS A 71 2.98 4.03 8.89
CA LYS A 71 4.20 4.83 8.72
C LYS A 71 4.05 5.96 7.71
N TYR A 72 3.31 5.73 6.61
CA TYR A 72 3.08 6.73 5.56
C TYR A 72 1.77 7.52 5.73
N GLY A 73 1.12 7.42 6.89
CA GLY A 73 -0.07 8.19 7.23
C GLY A 73 -1.27 7.88 6.34
N ASN A 74 -1.41 6.63 5.88
CA ASN A 74 -2.62 6.19 5.17
C ASN A 74 -3.72 5.74 6.14
N ILE A 75 -3.35 5.22 7.30
CA ILE A 75 -4.26 4.74 8.35
C ILE A 75 -3.72 5.12 9.72
N LYS A 76 -4.59 5.18 10.73
CA LYS A 76 -4.22 5.36 12.14
C LYS A 76 -4.76 4.22 13.01
N ALA A 77 -4.05 3.92 14.09
CA ALA A 77 -4.56 3.07 15.16
C ALA A 77 -5.53 3.90 16.02
N GLY A 78 -6.66 3.30 16.35
CA GLY A 78 -7.67 3.84 17.26
C GLY A 78 -7.62 3.11 18.61
N GLU A 79 -8.81 2.81 19.13
CA GLU A 79 -8.98 2.10 20.40
C GLU A 79 -8.64 0.61 20.28
N MET A 80 -8.39 -0.02 21.43
CA MET A 80 -8.23 -1.47 21.51
C MET A 80 -9.59 -2.15 21.51
N ASP A 81 -9.62 -3.41 21.08
CA ASP A 81 -10.80 -4.26 21.23
C ASP A 81 -11.09 -4.59 22.71
N GLU A 82 -12.26 -5.18 22.97
CA GLU A 82 -12.74 -5.47 24.32
C GLU A 82 -11.80 -6.40 25.12
N MET A 83 -11.01 -7.21 24.42
CA MET A 83 -10.03 -8.14 25.01
C MET A 83 -8.65 -7.52 25.17
N GLU A 84 -8.47 -6.25 24.79
CA GLU A 84 -7.20 -5.53 24.80
C GLU A 84 -6.07 -6.28 24.04
N GLU A 85 -6.39 -7.00 22.98
CA GLU A 85 -5.42 -7.79 22.20
C GLU A 85 -5.04 -7.07 20.89
N TYR A 86 -6.00 -6.40 20.26
CA TYR A 86 -5.79 -5.75 18.96
C TYR A 86 -6.32 -4.32 18.93
N TYR A 87 -5.60 -3.45 18.23
CA TYR A 87 -6.10 -2.12 17.88
C TYR A 87 -7.06 -2.19 16.70
N PHE A 88 -8.11 -1.37 16.75
CA PHE A 88 -8.88 -1.00 15.58
C PHE A 88 -8.09 0.01 14.73
N TYR A 89 -8.22 -0.11 13.41
CA TYR A 89 -7.60 0.81 12.47
C TYR A 89 -8.65 1.52 11.63
N GLU A 90 -8.38 2.77 11.29
CA GLU A 90 -9.25 3.60 10.46
C GLU A 90 -8.44 4.37 9.41
N LEU A 91 -9.09 4.71 8.30
CA LEU A 91 -8.47 5.50 7.23
C LEU A 91 -8.21 6.93 7.68
N LEU A 92 -7.01 7.43 7.38
CA LEU A 92 -6.73 8.87 7.43
C LEU A 92 -7.21 9.49 6.11
N LYS A 93 -8.34 10.19 6.14
CA LYS A 93 -8.75 11.03 4.99
C LYS A 93 -7.72 12.14 4.81
N LYS A 94 -7.21 12.24 3.58
CA LYS A 94 -6.45 13.41 3.11
C LYS A 94 -7.38 14.47 2.58
#